data_AF-A0A820EN20-F1
#
_entry.id   AF-A0A820EN20-F1
#
_cell.length_a   1.000
_cell.length_b   1.000
_cell.length_c   1.000
_cell.angle_alpha   90.00
_cell.angle_beta   90.00
_cell.angle_gamma   90.00
#
_symmetry.space_group_name_H-M   'P 1'
#
loop_
_entity.id
_entity.type
_entity.pdbx_description
1 polymer ?
#
loop_
_entity_poly.entity_id
_entity_poly.type
_entity_poly.pdbx_seq_one_letter_code
_entity_poly.pdbx_strand_id
1 'polypeptide(L)'
;YEPYILNESGFPLVQILIYAFYFIPYYYSAINVLIFNDQESTKFEWFPDWTMVHAGAAAQAQFSYLFSSLHNPPLVSDSTWSAIPSDNWLITVGLNSLLAIVPQFFAFRVCGGHRDRDFY
;
A
#
# COMPACT_ATOMS: atom_id res chain seq x y z
N TYR A 1 20.54 -1.27 22.10
CA TYR A 1 19.84 -2.53 22.38
C TYR A 1 18.59 -2.52 21.54
N GLU A 2 18.59 -3.23 20.41
CA GLU A 2 17.48 -3.22 19.47
C GLU A 2 16.66 -4.51 19.66
N PRO A 3 15.48 -4.43 20.29
CA PRO A 3 14.74 -5.60 20.77
C PRO A 3 14.22 -6.53 19.67
N TYR A 4 14.20 -6.07 18.41
CA TYR A 4 13.75 -6.83 17.25
C TYR A 4 14.79 -7.82 16.72
N ILE A 5 16.08 -7.61 17.01
CA ILE A 5 17.18 -8.47 16.54
C ILE A 5 17.24 -9.78 17.35
N LEU A 6 16.73 -9.77 18.59
CA LEU A 6 16.77 -10.93 19.49
C LEU A 6 15.57 -11.86 19.36
N ASN A 7 14.52 -11.43 18.66
CA ASN A 7 13.29 -12.19 18.49
C ASN A 7 12.96 -12.32 17.00
N GLU A 8 13.63 -13.27 16.33
CA GLU A 8 13.47 -13.55 14.90
C GLU A 8 12.02 -13.84 14.47
N SER A 9 11.13 -14.26 15.38
CA SER A 9 9.78 -14.70 15.06
C SER A 9 8.67 -13.68 15.36
N GLY A 10 8.93 -12.66 16.20
CA GLY A 10 7.90 -11.72 16.64
C GLY A 10 7.36 -10.83 15.52
N PHE A 11 8.26 -10.23 14.72
CA PHE A 11 7.85 -9.33 13.64
C PHE A 11 7.07 -10.05 12.53
N PRO A 12 7.53 -11.20 11.98
CA PRO A 12 6.75 -11.95 11.00
C PRO A 12 5.38 -12.38 11.53
N LEU A 13 5.27 -12.78 12.80
CA LEU A 13 4.00 -13.19 13.41
C LEU A 13 3.00 -12.03 13.48
N VAL A 14 3.45 -10.87 13.96
CA VAL A 14 2.61 -9.65 14.00
C VAL A 14 2.17 -9.27 12.59
N GLN A 15 3.07 -9.37 11.61
CA GLN A 15 2.73 -9.06 10.22
C GLN A 15 1.65 -10.00 9.65
N ILE A 16 1.74 -11.30 9.92
CA ILE A 16 0.71 -12.28 9.53
C ILE A 16 -0.62 -11.93 10.19
N LEU A 17 -0.61 -11.56 11.47
CA LEU A 17 -1.82 -11.17 12.20
C LEU A 17 -2.46 -9.93 11.57
N ILE A 18 -1.66 -8.91 11.26
CA ILE A 18 -2.13 -7.70 10.60
C ILE A 18 -2.75 -8.04 9.23
N TYR A 19 -2.10 -8.89 8.45
CA TYR A 19 -2.64 -9.31 7.16
C TYR A 19 -3.95 -10.08 7.30
N ALA A 20 -4.01 -11.02 8.22
CA ALA A 20 -5.20 -11.87 8.43
C ALA A 20 -6.41 -11.07 8.94
N PHE A 21 -6.20 -10.16 9.89
CA PHE A 21 -7.30 -9.46 10.56
C PHE A 21 -7.69 -8.13 9.92
N TYR A 22 -6.78 -7.44 9.21
CA TYR A 22 -7.07 -6.13 8.62
C TYR A 22 -7.09 -6.18 7.09
N PHE A 23 -6.01 -6.64 6.47
CA PHE A 23 -5.89 -6.57 5.00
C PHE A 23 -6.79 -7.57 4.27
N ILE A 24 -6.91 -8.82 4.74
CA ILE A 24 -7.79 -9.80 4.08
C ILE A 24 -9.25 -9.34 4.08
N PRO A 25 -9.86 -8.95 5.21
CA PRO A 25 -11.22 -8.42 5.22
C PRO A 25 -11.37 -7.17 4.35
N TYR A 26 -10.40 -6.26 4.43
CA TYR A 26 -10.38 -5.06 3.59
C TYR A 26 -10.37 -5.39 2.09
N TYR A 27 -9.50 -6.30 1.64
CA TYR A 27 -9.43 -6.69 0.23
C TYR A 27 -10.68 -7.44 -0.22
N TYR A 28 -11.26 -8.28 0.64
CA TYR A 28 -12.53 -8.93 0.35
C TYR A 28 -13.62 -7.88 0.11
N SER A 29 -13.76 -6.89 1.01
CA SER A 29 -14.70 -5.79 0.83
C SER A 29 -14.39 -4.97 -0.43
N ALA A 30 -13.13 -4.66 -0.70
CA ALA A 30 -12.70 -3.91 -1.88
C ALA A 30 -13.06 -4.61 -3.20
N ILE A 31 -12.86 -5.93 -3.28
CA ILE A 31 -13.25 -6.74 -4.45
C ILE A 31 -14.77 -6.71 -4.63
N ASN A 32 -15.54 -6.85 -3.55
CA ASN A 32 -17.00 -6.79 -3.63
C ASN A 32 -17.48 -5.42 -4.14
N VAL A 33 -16.91 -4.32 -3.64
CA VAL A 33 -17.23 -2.96 -4.11
C VAL A 33 -16.90 -2.78 -5.59
N LEU A 34 -15.77 -3.32 -6.04
CA LEU A 34 -15.38 -3.27 -7.46
C LEU A 34 -16.32 -4.07 -8.36
N ILE A 35 -16.85 -5.21 -7.91
CA ILE A 35 -17.76 -6.08 -8.68
C ILE A 35 -19.20 -5.55 -8.67
N PHE A 36 -19.71 -5.16 -7.51
CA PHE A 36 -21.14 -4.86 -7.29
C PHE A 36 -21.46 -3.35 -7.30
N ASN A 37 -20.48 -2.50 -7.59
CA ASN A 37 -20.55 -1.03 -7.64
C ASN A 37 -20.66 -0.33 -6.27
N ASP A 38 -20.59 1.02 -6.30
CA ASP A 38 -20.52 1.92 -5.13
C ASP A 38 -21.72 1.80 -4.14
N GLN A 39 -22.83 1.17 -4.54
CA GLN A 39 -23.94 0.93 -3.62
C GLN A 39 -23.61 -0.11 -2.53
N GLU A 40 -22.62 -0.98 -2.75
CA GLU A 40 -22.14 -1.88 -1.69
C GLU A 40 -21.16 -1.17 -0.74
N SER A 41 -20.32 -0.24 -1.22
CA SER A 41 -19.43 0.54 -0.33
C SER A 41 -20.24 1.43 0.62
N THR A 42 -21.41 1.87 0.15
CA THR A 42 -22.44 2.60 0.91
C THR A 42 -22.90 1.88 2.18
N LYS A 43 -22.83 0.54 2.22
CA LYS A 43 -23.27 -0.27 3.38
C LYS A 43 -22.21 -0.36 4.49
N PHE A 44 -20.97 0.03 4.21
CA PHE A 44 -19.85 -0.08 5.14
C PHE A 44 -19.33 1.33 5.47
N GLU A 45 -19.86 1.95 6.53
CA GLU A 45 -19.44 3.29 6.97
C GLU A 45 -17.93 3.37 7.29
N TRP A 46 -17.33 2.28 7.76
CA TRP A 46 -15.90 2.19 8.05
C TRP A 46 -15.02 2.05 6.80
N PHE A 47 -15.58 1.65 5.66
CA PHE A 47 -14.80 1.26 4.49
C PHE A 47 -14.02 2.43 3.86
N PRO A 48 -14.60 3.62 3.65
CA PRO A 48 -13.85 4.78 3.14
C PRO A 48 -12.66 5.17 4.02
N ASP A 49 -12.82 5.16 5.34
CA ASP A 49 -11.74 5.48 6.29
C ASP A 49 -10.57 4.52 6.12
N TRP A 50 -10.85 3.21 6.06
CA TRP A 50 -9.84 2.19 5.85
C TRP A 50 -9.20 2.28 4.46
N THR A 51 -9.97 2.61 3.42
CA THR A 51 -9.44 2.84 2.07
C THR A 51 -8.47 4.03 2.06
N MET A 52 -8.78 5.11 2.78
CA MET A 52 -7.90 6.27 2.90
C MET A 52 -6.60 5.94 3.64
N VAL A 53 -6.68 5.22 4.76
CA VAL A 53 -5.51 4.72 5.51
C VAL A 53 -4.64 3.84 4.60
N HIS A 54 -5.25 2.93 3.86
CA HIS A 54 -4.55 2.04 2.93
C HIS A 54 -3.84 2.82 1.81
N ALA A 55 -4.50 3.80 1.21
CA ALA A 55 -3.92 4.65 0.18
C ALA A 55 -2.73 5.47 0.70
N GLY A 56 -2.83 6.05 1.91
CA GLY A 56 -1.73 6.76 2.55
C GLY A 56 -0.55 5.86 2.86
N ALA A 57 -0.80 4.68 3.43
CA ALA A 57 0.25 3.69 3.73
C ALA A 57 0.96 3.21 2.46
N ALA A 58 0.21 2.94 1.39
CA ALA A 58 0.77 2.55 0.11
C ALA A 58 1.63 3.67 -0.51
N ALA A 59 1.16 4.93 -0.48
CA ALA A 59 1.93 6.06 -0.96
C ALA A 59 3.26 6.21 -0.20
N GLN A 60 3.22 6.16 1.13
CA GLN A 60 4.42 6.30 1.96
C GLN A 60 5.42 5.16 1.72
N ALA A 61 4.94 3.92 1.70
CA ALA A 61 5.80 2.74 1.53
C ALA A 61 6.45 2.71 0.14
N GLN A 62 5.65 2.91 -0.92
CA GLN A 62 6.13 2.83 -2.29
C GLN A 62 7.04 4.00 -2.66
N PHE A 63 6.72 5.20 -2.18
CA PHE A 63 7.59 6.38 -2.35
C PHE A 63 8.95 6.13 -1.70
N SER A 64 8.97 5.73 -0.42
CA SER A 64 10.22 5.51 0.31
C SER A 64 11.06 4.41 -0.34
N TYR A 65 10.43 3.31 -0.78
CA TYR A 65 11.11 2.21 -1.45
C TYR A 65 11.74 2.62 -2.79
N LEU A 66 10.96 3.27 -3.66
CA LEU A 66 11.43 3.68 -4.98
C LEU A 66 12.53 4.73 -4.90
N PHE A 67 12.35 5.77 -4.07
CA PHE A 67 13.34 6.82 -3.92
C PHE A 67 14.63 6.32 -3.25
N SER A 68 14.52 5.44 -2.25
CA SER A 68 15.70 4.82 -1.65
C SER A 68 16.44 3.93 -2.66
N SER A 69 15.72 3.28 -3.57
CA SER A 69 16.33 2.39 -4.57
C SER A 69 17.02 3.16 -5.71
N LEU A 70 16.54 4.38 -5.99
CA LEU A 70 17.09 5.31 -6.97
C LEU A 70 18.25 6.16 -6.43
N HIS A 71 18.36 6.26 -5.11
CA HIS A 71 19.37 7.09 -4.46
C HIS A 71 20.69 6.34 -4.31
N ASN A 72 21.75 6.83 -4.95
CA ASN A 72 23.10 6.29 -4.73
C ASN A 72 23.57 6.59 -3.30
N PRO A 73 23.89 5.56 -2.49
CA PRO A 73 24.40 5.79 -1.15
C PRO A 73 25.70 6.61 -1.24
N PRO A 74 25.90 7.63 -0.40
CA PRO A 74 27.07 8.50 -0.48
C PRO A 74 28.41 7.77 -0.28
N LEU A 75 28.39 6.55 0.27
CA LEU A 75 29.57 5.70 0.50
C LEU A 75 29.91 4.78 -0.69
N VAL A 76 29.08 4.75 -1.74
CA VAL A 76 29.30 3.98 -2.95
C VAL A 76 29.49 4.98 -4.11
N SER A 77 30.75 5.23 -4.50
CA SER A 77 31.09 6.21 -5.55
C SER A 77 30.93 5.66 -6.97
N ASP A 78 30.38 4.46 -7.12
CA ASP A 78 30.19 3.83 -8.41
C ASP A 78 28.83 4.24 -8.99
N SER A 79 28.85 4.93 -10.13
CA SER A 79 27.65 5.29 -10.89
C SER A 79 26.86 4.08 -11.40
N THR A 80 27.42 2.87 -11.27
CA THR A 80 26.83 1.60 -11.69
C THR A 80 26.07 0.89 -10.56
N TRP A 81 26.16 1.38 -9.32
CA TRP A 81 25.42 0.81 -8.20
C TRP A 81 23.93 1.15 -8.29
N SER A 82 23.09 0.11 -8.21
CA SER A 82 21.64 0.22 -8.09
C SER A 82 21.15 -0.81 -7.08
N ALA A 83 20.25 -0.41 -6.17
CA ALA A 83 19.64 -1.34 -5.22
C ALA A 83 18.79 -2.41 -5.93
N ILE A 84 18.34 -2.11 -7.15
CA ILE A 84 17.55 -3.02 -8.00
C ILE A 84 18.44 -3.48 -9.16
N PRO A 85 18.64 -4.80 -9.35
CA PRO A 85 19.38 -5.33 -10.49
C PRO A 85 18.82 -4.85 -11.84
N SER A 86 19.71 -4.57 -12.80
CA SER A 86 19.35 -4.04 -14.13
C SER A 86 18.28 -4.86 -14.84
N ASP A 87 18.36 -6.19 -14.71
CA ASP A 87 17.51 -7.15 -15.42
C ASP A 87 16.05 -7.08 -14.96
N ASN A 88 15.82 -6.63 -13.72
CA ASN A 88 14.50 -6.56 -13.10
C ASN A 88 14.01 -5.12 -12.90
N TRP A 89 14.82 -4.12 -13.26
CA TRP A 89 14.55 -2.71 -13.00
C TRP A 89 13.14 -2.28 -13.39
N LEU A 90 12.77 -2.55 -14.65
CA LEU A 90 11.48 -2.13 -15.21
C LEU A 90 10.30 -2.79 -14.49
N ILE A 91 10.41 -4.07 -14.18
CA ILE A 91 9.36 -4.83 -13.50
C ILE A 91 9.21 -4.32 -12.07
N THR A 92 10.31 -4.15 -11.34
CA THR A 92 10.28 -3.67 -9.97
C THR A 92 9.72 -2.26 -9.90
N VAL A 93 10.21 -1.32 -10.71
CA VAL A 93 9.69 0.06 -10.71
C VAL A 93 8.24 0.10 -11.18
N GLY A 94 7.89 -0.66 -12.22
CA GLY A 94 6.53 -0.73 -12.76
C GLY A 94 5.52 -1.25 -11.74
N LEU A 95 5.80 -2.39 -11.09
CA LEU A 95 4.90 -2.96 -10.09
C LEU A 95 4.75 -2.07 -8.85
N ASN A 96 5.85 -1.51 -8.33
CA ASN A 96 5.78 -0.60 -7.17
C ASN A 96 5.04 0.70 -7.51
N SER A 97 5.19 1.22 -8.74
CA SER A 97 4.41 2.36 -9.23
C SER A 97 2.92 2.03 -9.33
N LEU A 98 2.56 0.86 -9.84
CA LEU A 98 1.16 0.40 -9.87
C LEU A 98 0.60 0.25 -8.45
N LEU A 99 1.37 -0.34 -7.53
CA LEU A 99 1.00 -0.46 -6.11
C LEU A 99 0.87 0.91 -5.42
N ALA A 100 1.57 1.95 -5.89
CA ALA A 100 1.42 3.30 -5.38
C ALA A 100 0.15 3.97 -5.90
N ILE A 101 -0.14 3.80 -7.20
CA ILE A 101 -1.16 4.54 -7.95
C ILE A 101 -2.56 3.94 -7.79
N VAL A 102 -2.70 2.61 -7.88
CA VAL A 102 -4.00 1.92 -7.84
C VAL A 102 -4.79 2.23 -6.55
N PRO A 103 -4.18 2.21 -5.35
CA PRO A 103 -4.88 2.58 -4.13
C PRO A 103 -5.39 4.03 -4.10
N GLN A 104 -4.71 4.96 -4.76
CA GLN A 104 -5.14 6.37 -4.81
C GLN A 104 -6.40 6.53 -5.67
N PHE A 105 -6.43 5.89 -6.84
CA PHE A 105 -7.62 5.90 -7.70
C PHE A 105 -8.81 5.21 -7.03
N PHE A 106 -8.54 4.10 -6.33
CA PHE A 106 -9.58 3.40 -5.58
C PHE A 106 -10.14 4.28 -4.44
N ALA A 107 -9.28 4.95 -3.67
CA ALA A 107 -9.69 5.88 -2.64
C ALA A 107 -10.47 7.08 -3.18
N PHE A 108 -10.02 7.67 -4.29
CA PHE A 108 -10.74 8.76 -4.94
C PHE A 108 -12.17 8.36 -5.32
N ARG A 109 -12.35 7.15 -5.86
CA ARG A 109 -13.68 6.62 -6.19
C ARG A 109 -14.54 6.41 -4.95
N VAL A 110 -14.05 5.65 -3.97
CA VAL A 110 -14.82 5.27 -2.78
C VAL A 110 -15.17 6.46 -1.91
N CYS A 111 -14.19 7.35 -1.64
CA CYS A 111 -14.42 8.53 -0.79
C CYS A 111 -15.20 9.61 -1.53
N GLY A 112 -15.02 9.76 -2.85
CA GLY A 112 -15.80 10.67 -3.67
C GLY A 112 -17.29 10.34 -3.63
N GLY A 113 -17.65 9.06 -3.81
CA GLY A 113 -19.04 8.60 -3.73
C GLY A 113 -19.65 8.71 -2.34
N HIS A 114 -18.85 8.62 -1.26
CA HIS A 114 -19.33 8.76 0.11
C HIS A 114 -19.64 10.21 0.48
N ARG A 115 -18.76 11.15 0.11
CA ARG A 115 -18.90 12.58 0.39
C ARG A 115 -20.19 13.16 -0.17
N ASP A 116 -20.62 12.72 -1.36
CA ASP A 116 -21.84 13.23 -1.99
C ASP A 116 -23.10 12.85 -1.21
N ARG A 117 -23.04 11.91 -0.25
CA ARG A 117 -24.18 11.48 0.58
C ARG A 117 -24.37 12.32 1.84
N ASP A 118 -23.31 12.88 2.41
CA ASP A 118 -23.40 13.68 3.64
C ASP A 118 -24.13 15.03 3.42
N PHE A 119 -24.40 15.37 2.15
CA PHE A 119 -25.07 16.61 1.74
C PHE A 119 -26.53 16.43 1.31
N TYR A 120 -27.11 15.22 1.39
CA TYR A 120 -28.53 14.94 1.11
C TYR A 120 -29.20 14.23 2.29
#